data_AF-A0A964Y5S7-F1
#
_entry.id   AF-A0A964Y5S7-F1
#
_cell.length_a   1.000
_cell.length_b   1.000
_cell.length_c   1.000
_cell.angle_alpha   90.00
_cell.angle_beta   90.00
_cell.angle_gamma   90.00
#
_symmetry.space_group_name_H-M   'P 1'
#
loop_
_entity.id
_entity.type
_entity.pdbx_description
1 polymer ?
#
loop_
_entity_poly.entity_id
_entity_poly.type
_entity_poly.pdbx_seq_one_letter_code
_entity_poly.pdbx_strand_id
1 'polypeptide(L)'
;MHNQKNIWERRIAIVSTWSMIKQHRLEPTFEIAYLLLNDTEDLIHKATNWMLREAGKINKASLIDFLSLHSKKMLRYAKEKLN
;
A
#
# COMPACT_ATOMS: atom_id res chain seq x y z
N MET A 1 7.73 3.67 -26.88
CA MET A 1 8.39 3.35 -25.60
C MET A 1 7.35 3.39 -24.49
N HIS A 2 6.81 2.23 -24.10
CA HIS A 2 6.01 2.17 -22.88
C HIS A 2 6.95 2.50 -21.72
N ASN A 3 6.76 3.67 -21.12
CA ASN A 3 7.50 4.12 -19.95
C ASN A 3 7.02 3.31 -18.73
N GLN A 4 7.30 2.01 -18.74
CA GLN A 4 7.35 1.19 -17.54
C GLN A 4 8.44 1.80 -16.68
N LYS A 5 8.08 2.83 -15.89
CA LYS A 5 8.87 3.19 -14.71
C LYS A 5 9.22 1.87 -14.03
N ASN A 6 10.46 1.70 -13.63
CA ASN A 6 10.98 0.42 -13.20
C ASN A 6 10.07 -0.17 -12.10
N ILE A 7 9.43 -1.32 -12.38
CA ILE A 7 8.52 -1.99 -11.43
C ILE A 7 9.26 -2.22 -10.11
N TRP A 8 10.56 -2.52 -10.18
CA TRP A 8 11.39 -2.74 -9.01
C TRP A 8 11.58 -1.49 -8.17
N GLU A 9 11.73 -0.31 -8.77
CA GLU A 9 11.85 0.95 -8.03
C GLU A 9 10.57 1.25 -7.23
N ARG A 10 9.40 1.09 -7.83
CA ARG A 10 8.12 1.29 -7.13
C ARG A 10 7.90 0.26 -6.03
N ARG A 11 8.27 -0.99 -6.29
CA ARG A 11 8.20 -2.05 -5.28
C ARG A 11 9.14 -1.79 -4.12
N ILE A 12 10.37 -1.35 -4.39
CA ILE A 12 11.35 -0.99 -3.36
C ILE A 12 10.83 0.21 -2.57
N ALA A 13 10.26 1.23 -3.24
CA ALA A 13 9.69 2.39 -2.57
C ALA A 13 8.68 1.98 -1.49
N ILE A 14 7.68 1.16 -1.83
CA ILE A 14 6.68 0.74 -0.85
C ILE A 14 7.24 -0.24 0.20
N VAL A 15 8.03 -1.24 -0.20
CA VAL A 15 8.58 -2.24 0.74
C VAL A 15 9.58 -1.62 1.72
N SER A 16 10.34 -0.61 1.29
CA SER A 16 11.32 0.07 2.16
C SER A 16 10.65 0.77 3.36
N THR A 17 9.37 1.13 3.25
CA THR A 17 8.59 1.71 4.35
C THR A 17 8.38 0.74 5.51
N TRP A 18 8.61 -0.56 5.33
CA TRP A 18 8.51 -1.55 6.42
C TRP A 18 9.39 -1.19 7.63
N SER A 19 10.59 -0.66 7.38
CA SER A 19 11.49 -0.19 8.43
C SER A 19 10.89 0.95 9.27
N MET A 20 10.09 1.82 8.64
CA MET A 20 9.40 2.94 9.28
C MET A 20 8.16 2.48 10.04
N ILE A 21 7.42 1.50 9.49
CA ILE A 21 6.29 0.85 10.19
C ILE A 21 6.77 0.25 11.52
N LYS A 22 7.94 -0.41 11.53
CA LYS A 22 8.55 -0.97 12.75
C LYS A 22 8.92 0.09 13.79
N GLN A 23 9.05 1.36 13.37
CA GLN A 23 9.26 2.52 14.23
C GLN A 23 7.95 3.28 14.53
N HIS A 24 6.79 2.67 14.27
CA HIS A 24 5.46 3.28 14.42
C HIS A 24 5.22 4.54 13.56
N ARG A 25 6.02 4.74 12.50
CA ARG A 25 5.83 5.81 11.52
C ARG A 25 5.11 5.27 10.30
N LEU A 26 3.80 5.53 10.21
CA LEU A 26 2.93 4.94 9.19
C LEU A 26 2.69 5.83 7.97
N GLU A 27 2.82 7.15 8.11
CA GLU A 27 2.50 8.08 7.03
C GLU A 27 3.25 7.83 5.72
N PRO A 28 4.56 7.54 5.72
CA PRO A 28 5.27 7.22 4.47
C PRO A 28 4.67 6.02 3.73
N THR A 29 4.15 5.03 4.46
CA THR A 29 3.47 3.88 3.86
C THR A 29 2.16 4.29 3.20
N PHE A 30 1.34 5.11 3.87
CA PHE A 30 0.06 5.57 3.32
C PHE A 30 0.26 6.52 2.13
N GLU A 31 1.24 7.42 2.19
CA GLU A 31 1.59 8.32 1.08
C GLU A 31 2.01 7.53 -0.17
N ILE A 32 2.94 6.57 -0.03
CA ILE A 32 3.37 5.76 -1.18
C ILE A 32 2.22 4.86 -1.66
N ALA A 33 1.42 4.29 -0.75
CA ALA A 33 0.26 3.49 -1.13
C ALA A 33 -0.76 4.31 -1.94
N TYR A 34 -0.96 5.58 -1.60
CA TYR A 34 -1.82 6.50 -2.36
C TYR A 34 -1.27 6.75 -3.77
N LEU A 35 0.04 6.97 -3.92
CA LEU A 35 0.68 7.16 -5.22
C LEU A 35 0.57 5.92 -6.12
N LEU A 36 0.59 4.72 -5.52
CA LEU A 36 0.50 3.43 -6.21
C LEU A 36 -0.93 2.92 -6.39
N LEU A 37 -1.93 3.73 -6.04
CA LEU A 37 -3.35 3.35 -6.06
C LEU A 37 -3.84 2.88 -7.44
N ASN A 38 -3.39 3.54 -8.51
CA ASN A 38 -3.79 3.23 -9.89
C ASN A 38 -2.65 2.55 -10.68
N ASP A 39 -1.70 1.90 -9.99
CA ASP A 39 -0.69 1.11 -10.68
C ASP A 39 -1.36 0.02 -11.53
N THR A 40 -0.73 -0.39 -12.63
CA THR A 40 -1.27 -1.45 -13.49
C THR A 40 -0.68 -2.82 -13.15
N GLU A 41 0.39 -2.85 -12.36
CA GLU A 41 1.15 -4.06 -12.09
C GLU A 41 0.65 -4.75 -10.82
N ASP A 42 0.20 -6.00 -10.96
CA ASP A 42 -0.30 -6.82 -9.84
C ASP A 42 0.75 -7.00 -8.72
N LEU A 43 2.04 -7.10 -9.08
CA LEU A 43 3.13 -7.19 -8.11
C LEU A 43 3.23 -5.95 -7.22
N ILE A 44 2.91 -4.76 -7.76
CA ILE A 44 2.88 -3.52 -7.00
C ILE A 44 1.69 -3.52 -6.05
N HIS A 45 0.51 -3.88 -6.54
CA HIS A 45 -0.67 -3.99 -5.66
C HIS A 45 -0.48 -4.99 -4.53
N LYS A 46 0.17 -6.13 -4.78
CA LYS A 46 0.51 -7.12 -3.74
C LYS A 46 1.45 -6.54 -2.69
N ALA A 47 2.50 -5.83 -3.11
CA ALA A 47 3.43 -5.19 -2.19
C ALA A 47 2.75 -4.08 -1.36
N THR A 48 1.96 -3.22 -2.00
CA THR A 48 1.18 -2.16 -1.34
C THR A 48 0.19 -2.72 -0.33
N ASN A 49 -0.56 -3.76 -0.71
CA ASN A 49 -1.50 -4.42 0.19
C ASN A 49 -0.81 -5.07 1.39
N TRP A 50 0.39 -5.65 1.20
CA TRP A 50 1.16 -6.19 2.29
C TRP A 50 1.59 -5.09 3.28
N MET A 51 2.15 -3.99 2.78
CA MET A 51 2.59 -2.89 3.65
C MET A 51 1.43 -2.20 4.38
N LEU A 52 0.27 -2.03 3.73
CA LEU A 52 -0.94 -1.53 4.38
C LEU A 52 -1.42 -2.46 5.51
N ARG A 53 -1.31 -3.78 5.34
CA ARG A 53 -1.63 -4.75 6.40
C ARG A 53 -0.64 -4.64 7.56
N GLU A 54 0.65 -4.50 7.29
CA GLU A 54 1.65 -4.30 8.34
C GLU A 54 1.41 -2.98 9.11
N ALA A 55 1.09 -1.89 8.42
CA ALA A 55 0.72 -0.62 9.06
C ALA A 55 -0.57 -0.76 9.90
N GLY A 56 -1.56 -1.50 9.42
CA GLY A 56 -2.80 -1.77 10.15
C GLY A 56 -2.65 -2.62 11.41
N LYS A 57 -1.60 -3.45 11.51
CA LYS A 57 -1.25 -4.15 12.76
C LYS A 57 -0.77 -3.17 13.84
N ILE A 58 -0.20 -2.03 13.44
CA ILE A 58 0.24 -0.98 14.34
C ILE A 58 -0.92 -0.05 14.70
N ASN A 59 -1.64 0.46 13.71
CA ASN A 59 -2.82 1.29 13.92
C ASN A 59 -3.93 0.92 12.93
N LYS A 60 -4.90 0.13 13.43
CA LYS A 60 -6.05 -0.31 12.65
C LYS A 60 -6.97 0.84 12.25
N ALA A 61 -7.13 1.86 13.10
CA ALA A 61 -7.99 3.01 12.82
C ALA A 61 -7.46 3.80 11.63
N SER A 62 -6.17 4.13 11.60
CA SER A 62 -5.54 4.81 10.47
C SER A 62 -5.66 4.04 9.16
N LEU A 63 -5.55 2.70 9.18
CA LEU A 63 -5.78 1.88 8.00
C LEU A 63 -7.25 1.96 7.53
N ILE A 64 -8.21 1.90 8.45
CA ILE A 64 -9.64 2.02 8.11
C ILE A 64 -9.93 3.40 7.51
N ASP A 65 -9.39 4.46 8.10
CA ASP A 65 -9.56 5.83 7.61
C ASP A 65 -9.00 5.97 6.20
N PHE A 66 -7.75 5.52 5.98
CA PHE A 66 -7.14 5.49 4.65
C PHE A 66 -7.98 4.70 3.63
N LEU A 67 -8.43 3.49 3.99
CA LEU A 67 -9.24 2.68 3.10
C LEU A 67 -10.60 3.31 2.84
N SER A 68 -11.22 3.97 3.82
CA SER A 68 -12.52 4.63 3.64
C SER A 68 -12.44 5.79 2.65
N LEU A 69 -11.38 6.61 2.77
CA LEU A 69 -11.10 7.77 1.92
C LEU A 69 -10.78 7.37 0.48
N HIS A 70 -10.21 6.17 0.27
CA HIS A 70 -9.76 5.70 -1.05
C HIS A 70 -10.53 4.47 -1.57
N SER A 71 -11.63 4.11 -0.89
CA SER A 71 -12.38 2.85 -1.01
C SER A 71 -12.91 2.54 -2.41
N LYS A 72 -13.33 3.55 -3.19
CA LYS A 72 -13.82 3.33 -4.57
C LYS A 72 -12.75 2.75 -5.52
N LYS A 73 -11.45 2.83 -5.17
CA LYS A 73 -10.33 2.35 -5.99
C LYS A 73 -9.57 1.16 -5.38
N MET A 74 -9.46 1.07 -4.05
CA MET A 74 -8.73 -0.04 -3.38
C MET A 74 -9.56 -1.29 -3.05
N LEU A 75 -10.89 -1.20 -3.00
CA LEU A 75 -11.72 -2.28 -2.41
C LEU A 75 -11.78 -3.59 -3.19
N ARG A 76 -11.28 -3.65 -4.44
CA ARG A 76 -11.39 -4.87 -5.24
C ARG A 76 -10.57 -6.05 -4.71
N TYR A 77 -9.46 -5.81 -3.99
CA TYR A 77 -8.57 -6.90 -3.54
C TYR A 77 -8.46 -7.07 -2.02
N ALA A 78 -8.73 -6.03 -1.23
CA ALA A 78 -8.60 -6.12 0.23
C ALA A 78 -9.69 -7.02 0.86
N LYS A 79 -10.89 -7.05 0.27
CA LYS A 79 -12.03 -7.85 0.75
C LYS A 79 -11.90 -9.35 0.49
N GLU A 80 -11.15 -9.78 -0.53
CA GLU A 80 -11.00 -11.21 -0.89
C GLU A 80 -10.17 -12.02 0.13
N LYS A 81 -9.51 -11.39 1.11
CA LYS A 81 -8.68 -12.07 2.14
C LYS A 81 -8.91 -11.53 3.56
N LEU A 82 -10.15 -11.22 3.90
CA LEU A 82 -10.59 -10.94 5.28
C LEU A 82 -11.62 -11.96 5.80
N ASN A 83 -11.81 -13.05 5.06
CA ASN A 83 -12.45 -14.28 5.53
C ASN A 83 -11.39 -15.34 5.83
#